data_AF-A0A4R2PLQ1-F1
#
_entry.id   AF-A0A4R2PLQ1-F1
#
_cell.length_a   1.000
_cell.length_b   1.000
_cell.length_c   1.000
_cell.angle_alpha   90.00
_cell.angle_beta   90.00
_cell.angle_gamma   90.00
#
_symmetry.space_group_name_H-M   'P 1'
#
loop_
_entity.id
_entity.type
_entity.pdbx_description
1 polymer ?
#
loop_
_entity_poly.entity_id
_entity_poly.type
_entity_poly.pdbx_seq_one_letter_code
_entity_poly.pdbx_strand_id
1 'polypeptide(L)'
;MPTIHVTDRDGSQSSFEARPGLTLMEALRGAGYDSIEAICGGNCSCATCHVLIDPDWADTLPPRANDEDDLVADTDAYDETRSRLSCQIAVTDALDGLRLTVAPED
;
A
#
# COMPACT_ATOMS: atom_id res chain seq x y z
N MET A 1 -6.58 -16.70 -0.56
CA MET A 1 -6.63 -15.27 -0.92
C MET A 1 -6.64 -14.53 0.39
N PRO A 2 -5.56 -13.81 0.74
CA PRO A 2 -5.52 -13.04 1.98
C PRO A 2 -6.63 -11.98 2.01
N THR A 3 -7.22 -11.76 3.17
CA THR A 3 -8.11 -10.62 3.43
C THR A 3 -7.25 -9.41 3.78
N ILE A 4 -7.40 -8.27 3.10
CA ILE A 4 -6.76 -7.02 3.52
C ILE A 4 -7.82 -6.02 3.98
N HIS A 5 -7.52 -5.32 5.06
CA HIS A 5 -8.33 -4.30 5.68
C HIS A 5 -7.78 -2.92 5.35
N VAL A 6 -8.64 -2.07 4.79
CA VAL A 6 -8.28 -0.75 4.29
C VAL A 6 -9.06 0.30 5.07
N THR A 7 -8.34 1.29 5.59
CA THR A 7 -8.92 2.58 5.95
C THR A 7 -8.64 3.55 4.80
N ASP A 8 -9.69 4.01 4.11
CA ASP A 8 -9.54 4.95 2.99
C ASP A 8 -9.39 6.41 3.51
N ARG A 9 -9.11 7.35 2.60
CA ARG A 9 -8.86 8.76 2.92
C ARG A 9 -10.05 9.46 3.60
N ASP A 10 -11.27 9.00 3.31
CA ASP A 10 -12.50 9.50 3.96
C ASP A 10 -12.71 8.91 5.38
N GLY A 11 -11.81 8.05 5.83
CA GLY A 11 -11.87 7.35 7.11
C GLY A 11 -12.76 6.11 7.10
N SER A 12 -13.40 5.78 5.97
CA SER A 12 -14.19 4.55 5.85
C SER A 12 -13.30 3.32 5.96
N GLN A 13 -13.82 2.30 6.63
CA GLN A 13 -13.12 1.04 6.85
C GLN A 13 -13.85 -0.08 6.12
N SER A 14 -13.10 -0.84 5.34
CA SER A 14 -13.61 -1.98 4.57
C SER A 14 -12.52 -3.02 4.38
N SER A 15 -12.90 -4.16 3.81
CA SER A 15 -11.96 -5.24 3.52
C SER A 15 -12.33 -5.96 2.25
N PHE A 16 -11.34 -6.57 1.61
CA PHE A 16 -11.53 -7.37 0.40
C PHE A 16 -10.54 -8.54 0.36
N GLU A 17 -10.86 -9.55 -0.46
CA GLU A 17 -9.94 -10.65 -0.73
C GLU A 17 -8.96 -10.25 -1.84
N ALA A 18 -7.67 -10.26 -1.53
CA ALA A 18 -6.62 -10.00 -2.51
C ALA A 18 -6.11 -11.30 -3.13
N ARG A 19 -5.92 -11.31 -4.46
CA ARG A 19 -5.40 -12.47 -5.17
C ARG A 19 -3.87 -12.51 -5.07
N PRO A 20 -3.25 -13.60 -4.58
CA PRO A 20 -1.80 -13.76 -4.62
C PRO A 20 -1.24 -13.67 -6.05
N GLY A 21 -0.06 -13.10 -6.19
CA GLY A 21 0.60 -12.87 -7.48
C GLY A 21 0.27 -11.52 -8.15
N LEU A 22 -0.61 -10.72 -7.56
CA LEU A 22 -0.75 -9.29 -7.85
C LEU A 22 0.12 -8.47 -6.91
N THR A 23 0.36 -7.22 -7.26
CA THR A 23 0.79 -6.20 -6.30
C THR A 23 -0.39 -5.74 -5.44
N LEU A 24 -0.10 -5.22 -4.24
CA LEU A 24 -1.13 -4.67 -3.36
C LEU A 24 -1.86 -3.48 -4.01
N MET A 25 -1.15 -2.67 -4.80
CA MET A 25 -1.75 -1.61 -5.62
C MET A 25 -2.79 -2.16 -6.61
N GLU A 26 -2.45 -3.19 -7.39
CA GLU A 26 -3.38 -3.79 -8.34
C GLU A 26 -4.60 -4.40 -7.63
N ALA A 27 -4.37 -5.02 -6.47
CA ALA A 27 -5.42 -5.59 -5.65
C ALA A 27 -6.37 -4.51 -5.10
N LEU A 28 -5.82 -3.40 -4.58
CA LEU A 28 -6.60 -2.23 -4.10
C LEU A 28 -7.42 -1.61 -5.23
N ARG A 29 -6.80 -1.33 -6.38
CA ARG A 29 -7.53 -0.75 -7.53
C ARG A 29 -8.59 -1.70 -8.07
N GLY A 30 -8.29 -3.01 -8.15
CA GLY A 30 -9.26 -4.03 -8.54
C GLY A 30 -10.45 -4.16 -7.60
N ALA A 31 -10.29 -3.74 -6.33
CA ALA A 31 -11.35 -3.69 -5.32
C ALA A 31 -12.12 -2.36 -5.29
N GLY A 32 -11.75 -1.38 -6.12
CA GLY A 32 -12.46 -0.10 -6.26
C GLY A 32 -11.96 1.02 -5.34
N TYR A 33 -10.77 0.90 -4.75
CA TYR A 33 -10.14 2.02 -4.02
C TYR A 33 -9.52 3.01 -5.00
N ASP A 34 -10.34 3.90 -5.56
CA ASP A 34 -9.95 4.92 -6.55
C ASP A 34 -8.99 5.97 -5.98
N SER A 35 -8.88 6.09 -4.65
CA SER A 35 -7.86 6.90 -3.97
C SER A 35 -6.43 6.45 -4.28
N ILE A 36 -6.24 5.20 -4.71
CA ILE A 36 -4.95 4.71 -5.21
C ILE A 36 -4.84 5.05 -6.72
N GLU A 37 -4.29 6.22 -7.01
CA GLU A 37 -4.19 6.72 -8.39
C GLU A 37 -3.22 5.91 -9.25
N ALA A 38 -2.05 5.58 -8.68
CA ALA A 38 -0.98 4.81 -9.33
C ALA A 38 -0.62 5.33 -10.74
N ILE A 39 -0.27 6.62 -10.85
CA ILE A 39 -0.09 7.32 -12.14
C ILE A 39 1.03 6.74 -13.01
N CYS A 40 2.07 6.16 -12.40
CA CYS A 40 3.15 5.50 -13.14
C CYS A 40 2.85 4.03 -13.50
N GLY A 41 1.67 3.51 -13.12
CA GLY A 41 1.29 2.12 -13.37
C GLY A 41 2.09 1.08 -12.58
N GLY A 42 2.72 1.47 -11.47
CA GLY A 42 3.47 0.56 -10.59
C GLY A 42 4.97 0.43 -10.90
N ASN A 43 5.53 1.35 -11.71
CA ASN A 43 6.94 1.33 -12.12
C ASN A 43 7.91 1.95 -11.09
N CYS A 44 7.50 2.12 -9.83
CA CYS A 44 8.29 2.80 -8.79
C CYS A 44 8.87 4.15 -9.27
N SER A 45 8.02 5.00 -9.85
CA SER A 45 8.43 6.31 -10.41
C SER A 45 7.53 7.47 -9.97
N CYS A 46 6.63 7.23 -9.02
CA CYS A 46 5.77 8.22 -8.38
C CYS A 46 5.42 7.75 -6.96
N ALA A 47 4.81 8.62 -6.16
CA ALA A 47 4.34 8.27 -4.81
C ALA A 47 2.81 8.09 -4.69
N THR A 48 2.03 8.21 -5.77
CA THR A 48 0.53 8.24 -5.69
C THR A 48 -0.16 6.90 -5.39
N CYS A 49 0.59 5.90 -4.95
CA CYS A 49 0.07 4.63 -4.41
C CYS A 49 0.50 4.40 -2.96
N HIS A 50 0.86 5.48 -2.27
CA HIS A 50 1.35 5.51 -0.90
C HIS A 50 0.28 5.02 0.07
N VAL A 51 0.68 4.06 0.89
CA VAL A 51 -0.10 3.51 1.99
C VAL A 51 0.74 3.50 3.26
N LEU A 52 0.05 3.57 4.40
CA LEU A 52 0.62 3.41 5.72
C LEU A 52 0.26 2.02 6.23
N ILE A 53 1.25 1.15 6.32
CA ILE A 53 1.07 -0.20 6.85
C ILE A 53 0.94 -0.12 8.38
N ASP A 54 0.08 -0.98 8.94
CA ASP A 54 -0.04 -1.11 10.38
C ASP A 54 1.29 -1.63 10.97
N PRO A 55 1.85 -1.02 12.05
CA PRO A 55 3.14 -1.40 12.61
C PRO A 55 3.27 -2.89 12.97
N ASP A 56 2.16 -3.55 13.31
CA ASP A 56 2.13 -4.98 13.61
C ASP A 56 2.55 -5.86 12.40
N TRP A 57 2.66 -5.27 11.21
CA TRP A 57 3.01 -5.92 9.95
C TRP A 57 4.38 -5.54 9.40
N ALA A 58 5.14 -4.68 10.09
CA ALA A 58 6.42 -4.18 9.62
C ALA A 58 7.43 -5.32 9.31
N ASP A 59 7.48 -6.34 10.16
CA ASP A 59 8.39 -7.48 10.02
C ASP A 59 7.95 -8.51 8.96
N THR A 60 6.70 -8.41 8.47
CA THR A 60 6.13 -9.33 7.47
C THR A 60 6.50 -8.92 6.04
N LEU A 61 6.87 -7.66 5.84
CA LEU A 61 7.21 -7.11 4.54
C LEU A 61 8.74 -7.05 4.36
N PRO A 62 9.24 -7.24 3.13
CA PRO A 62 10.63 -6.93 2.85
C PRO A 62 10.90 -5.43 3.11
N PRO A 63 12.14 -5.07 3.46
CA PRO A 63 12.52 -3.67 3.56
C PRO A 63 12.27 -2.96 2.23
N ARG A 64 11.99 -1.67 2.32
CA ARG A 64 11.87 -0.82 1.13
C ARG A 64 13.18 -0.82 0.34
N ALA A 65 13.06 -0.73 -0.98
CA ALA A 65 14.20 -0.49 -1.85
C ALA A 65 14.57 1.00 -1.85
N ASN A 66 15.81 1.35 -2.20
CA ASN A 66 16.26 2.75 -2.22
C ASN A 66 15.36 3.66 -3.07
N ASP A 67 14.95 3.22 -4.26
CA ASP A 67 14.06 3.99 -5.13
C ASP A 67 12.67 4.20 -4.50
N GLU A 68 12.19 3.24 -3.70
CA GLU A 68 10.95 3.36 -2.93
C GLU A 68 11.11 4.38 -1.79
N ASP A 69 12.23 4.32 -1.06
CA ASP A 69 12.56 5.27 0.03
C ASP A 69 12.61 6.70 -0.47
N ASP A 70 13.35 6.96 -1.57
CA ASP A 70 13.54 8.30 -2.11
C ASP A 70 12.19 8.93 -2.52
N LEU A 71 11.29 8.15 -3.10
CA LEU A 71 9.98 8.63 -3.55
C LEU A 71 9.03 8.90 -2.38
N VAL A 72 8.98 8.00 -1.41
CA VAL A 72 8.02 8.12 -0.30
C VAL A 72 8.47 9.13 0.75
N ALA A 73 9.78 9.37 0.87
CA ALA A 73 10.34 10.36 1.78
C ALA A 73 10.05 11.81 1.36
N ASP A 74 9.68 12.05 0.10
CA ASP A 74 9.31 13.38 -0.43
C ASP A 74 7.82 13.70 -0.22
N THR A 75 7.04 12.78 0.38
CA THR A 75 5.61 12.98 0.69
C THR A 75 5.42 13.65 2.05
N ASP A 76 4.41 14.51 2.19
CA ASP A 76 4.04 15.17 3.45
C ASP A 76 3.56 14.15 4.50
N ALA A 77 2.99 13.03 4.05
CA ALA A 77 2.51 11.94 4.90
C ALA A 77 3.57 10.88 5.22
N TYR A 78 4.86 11.16 4.98
CA TYR A 78 5.93 10.21 5.22
C TYR A 78 6.02 9.77 6.69
N ASP A 79 6.02 8.46 6.90
CA ASP A 79 6.30 7.77 8.16
C ASP A 79 7.41 6.74 7.91
N GLU A 80 8.54 6.89 8.59
CA GLU A 80 9.72 6.04 8.40
C GLU A 80 9.42 4.54 8.54
N THR A 81 8.50 4.18 9.43
CA THR A 81 8.22 2.78 9.78
C THR A 81 7.01 2.21 9.05
N ARG A 82 6.11 3.07 8.58
CA ARG A 82 4.80 2.64 8.05
C ARG A 82 4.63 2.93 6.56
N SER A 83 5.29 3.95 6.04
CA SER A 83 5.14 4.35 4.64
C SER A 83 5.67 3.28 3.70
N ARG A 84 4.83 2.89 2.75
CA ARG A 84 5.15 2.00 1.64
C ARG A 84 4.47 2.47 0.35
N LEU A 85 5.06 2.16 -0.79
CA LEU A 85 4.38 2.22 -2.06
C LEU A 85 3.68 0.88 -2.29
N SER A 86 2.35 0.87 -2.30
CA SER A 86 1.57 -0.38 -2.43
C SER A 86 1.88 -1.16 -3.72
N CYS A 87 2.41 -0.52 -4.76
CA CYS A 87 2.84 -1.21 -5.98
C CYS A 87 4.12 -2.04 -5.80
N GLN A 88 4.91 -1.77 -4.75
CA GLN A 88 6.14 -2.51 -4.43
C GLN A 88 5.89 -3.67 -3.45
N ILE A 89 4.64 -3.86 -3.01
CA ILE A 89 4.25 -4.96 -2.12
C ILE A 89 3.58 -6.05 -2.95
N ALA A 90 4.19 -7.24 -2.99
CA ALA A 90 3.58 -8.41 -3.60
C ALA A 90 2.55 -9.04 -2.67
N VAL A 91 1.34 -9.33 -3.18
CA VAL A 91 0.32 -10.06 -2.42
C VAL A 91 0.73 -11.52 -2.29
N THR A 92 0.86 -11.97 -1.05
CA THR A 92 1.13 -13.36 -0.67
C THR A 92 0.15 -13.78 0.42
N ASP A 93 -0.01 -15.09 0.65
CA ASP A 93 -0.88 -15.59 1.73
C ASP A 93 -0.40 -15.15 3.13
N ALA A 94 0.86 -14.72 3.28
CA ALA A 94 1.37 -14.15 4.52
C ALA A 94 0.76 -12.79 4.87
N LEU A 95 0.06 -12.15 3.93
CA LEU A 95 -0.65 -10.87 4.16
C LEU A 95 -2.09 -11.05 4.63
N ASP A 96 -2.51 -12.26 5.00
CA ASP A 96 -3.88 -12.50 5.44
C ASP A 96 -4.19 -11.80 6.77
N GLY A 97 -5.06 -10.79 6.71
CA GLY A 97 -5.37 -9.88 7.82
C GLY A 97 -4.60 -8.57 7.80
N LEU A 98 -3.80 -8.29 6.74
CA LEU A 98 -3.02 -7.05 6.62
C LEU A 98 -3.93 -5.83 6.80
N ARG A 99 -3.47 -4.89 7.62
CA ARG A 99 -4.14 -3.61 7.86
C ARG A 99 -3.32 -2.48 7.27
N LEU A 100 -4.00 -1.58 6.56
CA LEU A 100 -3.39 -0.38 6.01
C LEU A 100 -4.34 0.81 6.04
N THR A 101 -3.75 1.99 5.95
CA THR A 101 -4.43 3.25 5.69
C THR A 101 -3.93 3.83 4.37
N VAL A 102 -4.82 4.31 3.51
CA VAL A 102 -4.43 5.07 2.33
C VAL A 102 -3.89 6.42 2.77
N ALA A 103 -2.68 6.78 2.31
CA ALA A 103 -2.10 8.07 2.65
C ALA A 103 -2.97 9.21 2.09
N PRO A 104 -3.02 10.38 2.76
CA PRO A 104 -3.67 11.57 2.20
C PRO A 104 -3.00 11.99 0.88
N GLU A 105 -3.69 12.84 0.12
CA GLU A 105 -3.09 13.46 -1.06
C GLU A 105 -2.08 14.52 -0.63
N ASP A 106 -0.91 14.51 -1.28
CA ASP A 106 0.07 15.60 -1.25
C ASP A 106 -0.39 16.78 -2.13
#